data_AF-A0A5D2K8J1-F1
#
_entry.id   AF-A0A5D2K8J1-F1
#
_cell.length_a   1.000
_cell.length_b   1.000
_cell.length_c   1.000
_cell.angle_alpha   90.00
_cell.angle_beta   90.00
_cell.angle_gamma   90.00
#
_symmetry.space_group_name_H-M   'P 1'
#
loop_
_entity.id
_entity.type
_entity.pdbx_description
1 polymer ?
#
loop_
_entity_poly.entity_id
_entity_poly.type
_entity_poly.pdbx_seq_one_letter_code
_entity_poly.pdbx_strand_id
1 'polypeptide(L)'
;MATAGEVITCKAAVAYEPNKPLVIEDVQVAPPQAGEVRVKILFTALCHTDAYTWSGKDPEGLFPCILGHEAAGIVESVGEGVTEVQPGDHVIPCYQAECKECKFCKSGKTNLWGK
;
A
#
# COMPACT_ATOMS: atom_id res chain seq x y z
N MET A 1 -22.91 2.05 -2.08
CA MET A 1 -21.95 0.97 -1.81
C MET A 1 -22.05 -0.02 -2.96
N ALA A 2 -21.13 0.02 -3.93
CA ALA A 2 -21.22 -0.83 -5.13
C ALA A 2 -19.93 -1.62 -5.42
N THR A 3 -18.93 -1.58 -4.53
CA THR A 3 -17.58 -2.10 -4.81
C THR A 3 -17.02 -3.02 -3.74
N ALA A 4 -17.59 -3.04 -2.52
CA ALA A 4 -17.15 -3.94 -1.46
C ALA A 4 -17.38 -5.40 -1.85
N GLY A 5 -16.35 -6.25 -1.69
CA GLY A 5 -16.38 -7.66 -2.11
C GLY A 5 -16.10 -7.91 -3.61
N GLU A 6 -16.04 -6.85 -4.42
CA GLU A 6 -15.85 -6.96 -5.87
C GLU A 6 -14.44 -6.53 -6.30
N VAL A 7 -13.98 -7.02 -7.45
CA VAL A 7 -12.76 -6.51 -8.10
C VAL A 7 -13.03 -5.09 -8.61
N ILE A 8 -12.11 -4.16 -8.34
CA ILE A 8 -12.16 -2.79 -8.88
C ILE A 8 -11.19 -2.68 -10.05
N THR A 9 -11.65 -2.11 -11.16
CA THR A 9 -10.76 -1.64 -12.23
C THR A 9 -10.44 -0.17 -12.02
N CYS A 10 -9.17 0.20 -11.93
CA CYS A 10 -8.74 1.60 -11.76
C CYS A 10 -7.41 1.89 -12.44
N LYS A 11 -7.06 3.18 -12.55
CA LYS A 11 -5.76 3.61 -13.08
C LYS A 11 -4.65 3.38 -12.07
N ALA A 12 -3.52 2.87 -12.54
CA ALA A 12 -2.27 2.81 -11.80
C ALA A 12 -1.06 3.11 -12.72
N ALA A 13 0.03 3.62 -12.14
CA ALA A 13 1.30 3.75 -12.82
C ALA A 13 2.15 2.49 -12.57
N VAL A 14 2.33 1.66 -13.59
CA VAL A 14 3.03 0.38 -13.50
C VAL A 14 4.46 0.54 -14.01
N ALA A 15 5.42 0.12 -13.19
CA ALA A 15 6.81 -0.05 -13.60
C ALA A 15 7.00 -1.49 -14.10
N TYR A 16 7.13 -1.65 -15.43
CA TYR A 16 7.35 -2.98 -16.02
C TYR A 16 8.82 -3.41 -15.99
N GLU A 17 9.73 -2.47 -16.14
CA GLU A 17 11.17 -2.71 -16.20
C GLU A 17 11.92 -1.54 -15.52
N PRO A 18 13.12 -1.80 -14.98
CA PRO A 18 13.98 -0.75 -14.44
C PRO A 18 14.28 0.38 -15.43
N ASN A 19 14.28 1.62 -14.96
CA ASN A 19 14.58 2.85 -15.72
C ASN A 19 13.73 3.07 -16.98
N LYS A 20 12.60 2.38 -17.16
CA LYS A 20 11.63 2.68 -18.22
C LYS A 20 10.55 3.64 -17.70
N PRO A 21 10.01 4.52 -18.55
CA PRO A 21 8.85 5.32 -18.16
C PRO A 21 7.72 4.44 -17.60
N LEU A 22 7.07 4.92 -16.54
CA LEU A 22 5.90 4.24 -15.99
C LEU A 22 4.75 4.27 -17.00
N VAL A 23 4.00 3.17 -17.10
CA VAL A 23 2.84 3.07 -17.98
C VAL A 23 1.57 3.24 -17.15
N ILE A 24 0.68 4.14 -17.59
CA ILE A 24 -0.63 4.31 -16.96
C ILE A 24 -1.59 3.27 -17.52
N GLU A 25 -1.98 2.30 -16.69
CA GLU A 25 -2.85 1.18 -17.10
C GLU A 25 -4.10 1.09 -16.25
N ASP A 26 -5.12 0.43 -16.80
CA ASP A 26 -6.24 -0.07 -16.01
C ASP A 26 -5.84 -1.40 -15.37
N VAL A 27 -5.75 -1.43 -14.03
CA VAL A 27 -5.40 -2.61 -13.25
C VAL A 27 -6.61 -3.13 -12.49
N GLN A 28 -6.59 -4.43 -12.18
CA GLN A 28 -7.60 -5.08 -11.35
C GLN A 28 -7.11 -5.17 -9.91
N VAL A 29 -7.82 -4.52 -8.98
CA VAL A 29 -7.56 -4.57 -7.54
C VAL A 29 -8.58 -5.49 -6.89
N ALA A 30 -8.10 -6.62 -6.38
CA ALA A 30 -8.92 -7.60 -5.66
C ALA A 30 -9.59 -6.98 -4.41
N PRO A 31 -10.70 -7.56 -3.91
CA PRO A 31 -11.23 -7.21 -2.60
C PRO A 31 -10.24 -7.59 -1.47
N PRO A 32 -10.27 -6.87 -0.33
CA PRO A 32 -9.39 -7.17 0.80
C PRO A 32 -9.74 -8.52 1.45
N GLN A 33 -8.72 -9.32 1.77
CA GLN A 33 -8.81 -10.55 2.55
C GLN A 33 -8.80 -10.26 4.06
N ALA A 34 -8.85 -11.31 4.88
CA ALA A 34 -8.76 -11.18 6.34
C ALA A 34 -7.52 -10.36 6.77
N GLY A 35 -7.74 -9.34 7.61
CA GLY A 35 -6.70 -8.42 8.09
C GLY A 35 -6.25 -7.37 7.07
N GLU A 36 -6.82 -7.32 5.86
CA GLU A 36 -6.44 -6.36 4.82
C GLU A 36 -7.42 -5.18 4.74
N VAL A 37 -6.92 -4.05 4.24
CA VAL A 37 -7.69 -2.82 4.04
C VAL A 37 -7.50 -2.36 2.60
N ARG A 38 -8.61 -2.11 1.88
CA ARG A 38 -8.56 -1.50 0.55
C ARG A 38 -8.82 -0.01 0.68
N VAL A 39 -7.86 0.80 0.22
CA VAL A 39 -7.88 2.25 0.36
C VAL A 39 -8.00 2.90 -1.01
N LYS A 40 -8.94 3.83 -1.15
CA LYS A 40 -8.97 4.76 -2.28
C LYS A 40 -7.92 5.83 -2.04
N ILE A 41 -6.83 5.81 -2.80
CA ILE A 41 -5.80 6.85 -2.74
C ILE A 41 -6.32 8.12 -3.42
N LEU A 42 -6.26 9.26 -2.71
CA LEU A 42 -6.65 10.56 -3.26
C LEU A 42 -5.42 11.32 -3.77
N PHE A 43 -4.34 11.27 -2.99
CA PHE A 43 -3.08 11.93 -3.31
C PHE A 43 -1.92 11.03 -2.88
N THR A 44 -0.89 10.99 -3.71
CA THR A 44 0.39 10.35 -3.41
C THR A 44 1.52 11.29 -3.83
N ALA A 45 2.52 11.44 -2.98
CA ALA A 45 3.77 12.09 -3.30
C ALA A 45 4.75 11.06 -3.91
N LEU A 46 5.90 11.56 -4.34
CA LEU A 46 7.03 10.77 -4.80
C LEU A 46 8.28 11.23 -4.05
N CYS A 47 9.17 10.30 -3.74
CA CYS A 47 10.48 10.61 -3.20
C CYS A 47 11.59 9.76 -3.82
N HIS A 48 12.81 9.90 -3.32
CA HIS A 48 13.96 9.20 -3.87
C HIS A 48 13.88 7.67 -3.67
N THR A 49 13.18 7.17 -2.66
CA THR A 49 13.01 5.72 -2.45
C THR A 49 12.26 5.07 -3.61
N ASP A 50 11.21 5.74 -4.13
CA ASP A 50 10.49 5.26 -5.31
C ASP A 50 11.43 5.23 -6.53
N ALA A 51 12.20 6.30 -6.73
CA ALA A 51 13.15 6.42 -7.83
C ALA A 51 14.30 5.40 -7.74
N TYR A 52 14.74 5.05 -6.53
CA TYR A 52 15.81 4.09 -6.30
C TYR A 52 15.38 2.69 -6.77
N THR A 53 14.20 2.25 -6.35
CA THR A 53 13.59 0.99 -6.80
C THR A 53 13.33 1.00 -8.30
N TRP A 54 12.68 2.05 -8.80
CA TRP A 54 12.42 2.25 -10.23
C TRP A 54 13.72 2.17 -11.07
N SER A 55 14.84 2.67 -10.55
CA SER A 55 16.12 2.63 -11.25
C SER A 55 16.79 1.24 -11.30
N GLY A 56 16.21 0.23 -10.66
CA GLY A 56 16.78 -1.12 -10.57
C GLY A 56 18.03 -1.23 -9.69
N LYS A 57 18.29 -0.22 -8.86
CA LYS A 57 19.41 -0.24 -7.89
C LYS A 57 19.02 -0.90 -6.57
N ASP A 58 17.72 -1.05 -6.32
CA ASP A 58 17.22 -1.75 -5.15
C ASP A 58 17.37 -3.26 -5.32
N PRO A 59 18.18 -3.95 -4.48
CA PRO A 59 18.26 -5.40 -4.50
C PRO A 59 16.96 -6.09 -4.11
N GLU A 60 16.03 -5.40 -3.44
CA GLU A 60 14.68 -5.89 -3.11
C GLU A 60 13.66 -5.61 -4.23
N GLY A 61 14.05 -4.85 -5.26
CA GLY A 61 13.18 -4.45 -6.35
C GLY A 61 12.68 -5.64 -7.18
N LEU A 62 11.36 -5.78 -7.28
CA LEU A 62 10.69 -6.79 -8.09
C LEU A 62 9.80 -6.10 -9.14
N PHE A 63 9.86 -6.59 -10.38
CA PHE A 63 9.12 -6.05 -11.52
C PHE A 63 8.27 -7.16 -12.17
N PRO A 64 7.05 -6.85 -12.67
CA PRO A 64 6.39 -5.55 -12.66
C PRO A 64 5.86 -5.16 -11.26
N CYS A 65 5.87 -3.86 -10.93
CA CYS A 65 5.34 -3.35 -9.67
C CYS A 65 4.63 -1.99 -9.81
N ILE A 66 3.79 -1.69 -8.82
CA ILE A 66 3.23 -0.35 -8.58
C ILE A 66 3.99 0.21 -7.38
N LEU A 67 4.72 1.31 -7.61
CA LEU A 67 5.53 1.99 -6.59
C LEU A 67 4.67 2.96 -5.75
N GLY A 68 5.31 3.79 -4.93
CA GLY A 68 4.66 4.79 -4.10
C GLY A 68 4.43 4.32 -2.68
N HIS A 69 4.82 5.14 -1.71
CA HIS A 69 4.70 4.83 -0.28
C HIS A 69 4.38 6.07 0.59
N GLU A 70 4.05 7.20 -0.04
CA GLU A 70 3.73 8.47 0.61
C GLU A 70 2.34 8.93 0.15
N ALA A 71 1.27 8.46 0.79
CA ALA A 71 -0.09 8.71 0.31
C ALA A 71 -1.06 9.04 1.44
N ALA A 72 -2.18 9.66 1.06
CA ALA A 72 -3.35 9.80 1.91
C ALA A 72 -4.61 9.41 1.12
N GLY A 73 -5.52 8.72 1.79
CA GLY A 73 -6.66 8.08 1.17
C GLY A 73 -7.88 7.99 2.07
N ILE A 74 -8.93 7.40 1.52
CA ILE A 74 -10.15 7.06 2.23
C ILE A 74 -10.33 5.54 2.16
N VAL A 75 -10.59 4.90 3.29
CA VAL A 75 -10.90 3.46 3.34
C VAL A 75 -12.13 3.18 2.48
N GLU A 76 -11.98 2.29 1.50
CA GLU A 76 -13.08 1.87 0.62
C GLU A 76 -13.79 0.65 1.21
N SER A 77 -13.03 -0.38 1.60
CA SER A 77 -13.52 -1.57 2.28
C SER A 77 -12.45 -2.18 3.17
N VAL A 78 -12.88 -3.00 4.13
CA VAL A 78 -12.02 -3.76 5.04
C VAL A 78 -12.36 -5.23 4.94
N GLY A 79 -11.38 -6.10 5.10
CA GLY A 79 -11.59 -7.54 5.16
C GLY A 79 -11.95 -8.04 6.56
N GLU A 80 -12.12 -9.35 6.67
CA GLU A 80 -12.51 -10.00 7.92
C GLU A 80 -11.51 -9.71 9.05
N GLY A 81 -12.01 -9.44 10.26
CA GLY A 81 -11.20 -9.25 11.46
C GLY A 81 -10.54 -7.88 11.63
N VAL A 82 -10.62 -7.00 10.63
CA VAL A 82 -10.17 -5.60 10.79
C VAL A 82 -11.18 -4.85 11.66
N THR A 83 -10.70 -4.18 12.71
CA THR A 83 -11.56 -3.45 13.66
C THR A 83 -11.11 -2.01 13.91
N GLU A 84 -9.88 -1.69 13.53
CA GLU A 84 -9.21 -0.42 13.82
C GLU A 84 -9.59 0.71 12.87
N VAL A 85 -10.12 0.36 11.70
CA VAL A 85 -10.60 1.30 10.66
C VAL A 85 -11.86 0.73 9.99
N GLN A 86 -12.65 1.61 9.38
CA GLN A 86 -13.88 1.26 8.68
C GLN A 86 -14.06 2.07 7.37
N PRO A 87 -14.93 1.63 6.44
CA PRO A 87 -15.22 2.38 5.22
C PRO A 87 -15.57 3.84 5.49
N GLY A 88 -14.92 4.76 4.77
CA GLY A 88 -15.08 6.20 4.92
C GLY A 88 -14.03 6.89 5.78
N ASP A 89 -13.24 6.13 6.56
CA ASP A 89 -12.17 6.72 7.36
C ASP A 89 -11.05 7.28 6.48
N HIS A 90 -10.49 8.41 6.90
CA HIS A 90 -9.31 8.99 6.26
C HIS A 90 -8.06 8.33 6.86
N VAL A 91 -7.18 7.81 5.99
CA VAL A 91 -6.01 7.02 6.41
C VAL A 91 -4.75 7.41 5.65
N ILE A 92 -3.60 7.15 6.28
CA ILE A 92 -2.27 7.22 5.69
C ILE A 92 -1.71 5.79 5.73
N PRO A 93 -1.51 5.11 4.59
CA PRO A 93 -0.80 3.84 4.56
C PRO A 93 0.67 4.06 4.93
N CYS A 94 1.18 3.29 5.89
CA CYS A 94 2.56 3.38 6.38
C CYS A 94 3.36 2.15 5.94
N TYR A 95 4.55 2.35 5.37
CA TYR A 95 5.45 1.25 5.02
C TYR A 95 6.03 0.52 6.24
N GLN A 96 6.07 1.20 7.40
CA GLN A 96 6.45 0.63 8.69
C GLN A 96 5.18 0.24 9.47
N ALA A 97 5.00 -1.05 9.71
CA ALA A 97 3.84 -1.57 10.45
C ALA A 97 3.97 -1.40 11.98
N GLU A 98 2.86 -1.58 12.71
CA GLU A 98 2.82 -1.56 14.17
C GLU A 98 1.78 -2.57 14.71
N CYS A 99 2.19 -3.83 14.99
CA CYS A 99 1.24 -4.83 15.52
C CYS A 99 0.95 -4.73 17.01
N LYS A 100 1.67 -3.88 17.76
CA LYS A 100 1.58 -3.71 19.24
C LYS A 100 1.94 -4.93 20.09
N GLU A 101 2.07 -6.11 19.49
CA GLU A 101 2.26 -7.37 20.21
C GLU A 101 3.69 -7.93 20.18
N CYS A 102 4.50 -7.59 19.16
CA CYS A 102 5.85 -8.13 19.02
C CYS A 102 6.83 -7.54 20.06
N LYS A 103 7.99 -8.20 20.23
CA LYS A 103 9.04 -7.76 21.17
C LYS A 103 9.49 -6.31 20.93
N PHE A 104 9.48 -5.86 19.67
CA PHE A 104 9.94 -4.51 19.32
C PHE A 104 8.88 -3.47 19.68
N CYS A 105 7.62 -3.68 19.30
CA CYS A 105 6.52 -2.78 19.66
C CYS A 105 6.37 -2.65 21.19
N LYS A 106 6.47 -3.75 21.94
CA LYS A 106 6.39 -3.75 23.41
C LYS A 106 7.62 -3.16 24.11
N SER A 107 8.73 -2.93 23.39
CA SER A 107 9.99 -2.53 24.01
C SER A 107 9.99 -1.10 24.54
N GLY A 108 9.16 -0.21 23.97
CA GLY A 108 9.19 1.24 24.24
C GLY A 108 10.47 1.95 23.79
N LYS A 109 11.31 1.30 22.96
CA LYS A 109 12.66 1.77 22.61
C LYS A 109 12.93 1.85 21.11
N THR A 110 12.04 1.33 20.28
CA THR A 110 12.18 1.35 18.81
C THR A 110 10.79 1.34 18.17
N ASN A 111 10.71 1.86 16.95
CA ASN A 111 9.54 1.79 16.08
C ASN A 111 9.65 0.66 15.04
N LEU A 112 10.71 -0.14 15.08
CA LEU A 112 10.83 -1.29 14.22
C LEU A 112 9.76 -2.32 14.58
N TRP A 113 9.26 -2.99 13.55
CA TRP A 113 8.31 -4.08 13.70
C TRP A 113 8.97 -5.39 13.27
N GLY A 114 8.64 -6.46 13.99
CA GLY A 114 9.05 -7.81 13.64
C GLY A 114 7.81 -8.69 13.52
N LYS A 115 7.77 -9.51 12.47
CA LYS A 115 6.84 -10.62 12.34
C LYS A 115 6.95 -11.57 13.53
#